data_AF-A0A523HJN5-F1
#
_entry.id   AF-A0A523HJN5-F1
#
_cell.length_a   1.000
_cell.length_b   1.000
_cell.length_c   1.000
_cell.angle_alpha   90.00
_cell.angle_beta   90.00
_cell.angle_gamma   90.00
#
_symmetry.space_group_name_H-M   'P 1'
#
loop_
_entity.id
_entity.type
_entity.pdbx_description
1 polymer ?
#
loop_
_entity_poly.entity_id
_entity_poly.type
_entity_poly.pdbx_seq_one_letter_code
_entity_poly.pdbx_strand_id
1 'polypeptide(L)'
;MLFYIFIFFIPVAVWLILQIVSKRNGEEQKQPLLEVCSLCHEEFPTDELLEKEVGEYSRVYCFCGNCIDKLYHEYHAKTEGEGVLGDREKEAESGEHPLT
;
A
#
# COMPACT_ATOMS: atom_id res chain seq x y z
N MET A 1 15.42 -38.94 36.73
CA MET A 1 14.24 -38.09 37.04
C MET A 1 14.40 -36.68 36.47
N LEU A 2 15.45 -35.93 36.82
CA LEU A 2 15.69 -34.57 36.30
C LEU A 2 15.73 -34.47 34.76
N PHE A 3 16.34 -35.45 34.08
CA PHE A 3 16.40 -35.48 32.61
C PHE A 3 15.02 -35.47 31.92
N TYR A 4 14.05 -36.20 32.47
CA TYR A 4 12.68 -36.24 31.92
C TYR A 4 11.94 -34.91 32.10
N ILE A 5 12.27 -34.17 33.17
CA ILE A 5 11.73 -32.84 33.42
C ILE A 5 12.22 -31.89 32.32
N PHE A 6 13.51 -31.88 31.99
CA PHE A 6 14.04 -31.03 30.91
C PHE A 6 13.42 -31.36 29.55
N ILE A 7 13.22 -32.64 29.24
CA ILE A 7 12.61 -33.07 27.97
C ILE A 7 11.17 -32.55 27.82
N PHE A 8 10.43 -32.40 28.91
CA PHE A 8 9.08 -31.84 28.88
C PHE A 8 9.06 -30.31 28.91
N PHE A 9 9.97 -29.68 29.66
CA PHE A 9 9.99 -28.22 29.81
C PHE A 9 10.58 -27.49 28.60
N ILE A 10 11.56 -28.07 27.90
CA ILE A 10 12.16 -27.47 26.69
C ILE A 10 11.13 -27.20 25.59
N PRO A 11 10.29 -28.14 25.14
CA PRO A 11 9.31 -27.87 24.09
C PRO A 11 8.25 -26.84 24.53
N VAL A 12 7.86 -26.85 25.81
CA VAL A 12 6.91 -25.85 26.36
C VAL A 12 7.54 -24.46 26.38
N ALA A 13 8.81 -24.34 26.77
CA ALA A 13 9.54 -23.07 26.77
C ALA A 13 9.73 -22.53 25.34
N VAL A 14 10.10 -23.40 24.39
CA VAL A 14 10.22 -23.02 22.98
C VAL A 14 8.87 -22.56 22.43
N TRP A 15 7.78 -23.26 22.75
CA TRP A 15 6.43 -22.87 22.34
C TRP A 15 5.99 -21.53 22.94
N LEU A 16 6.29 -21.27 24.22
CA LEU A 16 6.01 -19.97 24.86
C LEU A 16 6.83 -18.83 24.25
N ILE A 17 8.11 -19.05 23.95
CA ILE A 17 8.96 -18.03 23.30
C ILE A 17 8.42 -17.72 21.90
N LEU A 18 8.01 -18.74 21.13
CA LEU A 18 7.37 -18.56 19.82
C LEU A 18 6.06 -17.77 19.91
N GLN A 19 5.21 -18.05 20.91
CA GLN A 19 3.99 -17.27 21.18
C GLN A 19 4.30 -15.81 21.49
N ILE A 20 5.31 -15.54 22.32
CA ILE A 20 5.71 -14.18 22.70
C ILE A 20 6.29 -13.43 21.50
N VAL A 21 7.18 -14.06 20.72
CA VAL A 21 7.77 -13.47 19.52
C VAL A 21 6.69 -13.25 18.45
N SER A 22 5.80 -14.22 18.23
CA SER A 22 4.68 -14.08 17.29
C SER A 22 3.70 -12.98 17.71
N LYS A 23 3.43 -12.82 19.01
CA LYS A 23 2.60 -11.73 19.52
C LYS A 23 3.29 -10.36 19.38
N ARG A 24 4.60 -10.28 19.63
CA ARG A 24 5.38 -9.05 19.45
C ARG A 24 5.59 -8.68 17.98
N ASN A 25 5.65 -9.66 17.10
CA ASN A 25 5.73 -9.46 15.64
C ASN A 25 4.33 -9.23 15.02
N GLY A 26 3.26 -9.66 15.69
CA GLY A 26 1.88 -9.30 15.33
C GLY A 26 1.53 -7.85 15.72
N GLU A 27 2.27 -7.30 16.69
CA GLU A 27 2.42 -5.85 16.93
C GLU A 27 3.72 -5.33 16.27
N GLU A 28 4.05 -5.77 15.06
CA GLU A 28 4.62 -4.82 14.11
C GLU A 28 3.56 -3.72 13.99
N GLN A 29 3.70 -2.70 14.84
CA GLN A 29 3.42 -1.33 14.48
C GLN A 29 3.97 -1.19 13.07
N LYS A 30 3.10 -1.34 12.07
CA LYS A 30 3.25 -0.66 10.80
C LYS A 30 3.36 0.80 11.21
N GLN A 31 4.58 1.26 11.50
CA GLN A 31 4.88 2.67 11.39
C GLN A 31 4.35 3.01 10.01
N PRO A 32 3.44 3.98 9.88
CA PRO A 32 2.94 4.36 8.57
C PRO A 32 4.19 4.66 7.75
N LEU A 33 4.41 3.87 6.70
CA LEU A 33 5.51 4.12 5.80
C LEU A 33 5.18 5.50 5.22
N LEU A 34 5.99 6.49 5.58
CA LEU A 34 5.76 7.87 5.19
C LEU A 34 6.40 8.03 3.82
N GLU A 35 5.60 8.40 2.84
CA GLU A 35 6.05 8.70 1.49
C GLU A 35 5.87 10.18 1.17
N VAL A 36 6.70 10.67 0.28
CA VAL A 36 6.73 12.09 -0.09
C VAL A 36 5.88 12.28 -1.34
N CYS A 37 4.95 13.23 -1.28
CA CYS A 37 4.20 13.60 -2.47
C CYS A 37 5.11 14.24 -3.53
N SER A 38 5.03 13.76 -4.77
CA SER A 38 5.85 14.24 -5.90
C SER A 38 5.55 15.68 -6.34
N LEU A 39 4.44 16.27 -5.89
CA LEU A 39 4.03 17.65 -6.20
C LEU A 39 4.39 18.61 -5.07
N CYS A 40 3.85 18.40 -3.87
CA CYS A 40 4.04 19.32 -2.75
C CYS A 40 5.27 19.02 -1.88
N HIS A 41 5.93 17.87 -2.07
CA HIS A 41 7.10 17.43 -1.30
C HIS A 41 6.85 17.29 0.20
N GLU A 42 5.59 17.11 0.60
CA GLU A 42 5.18 16.88 1.98
C GLU A 42 5.04 15.38 2.26
N GLU A 43 5.29 14.98 3.51
CA GLU A 43 5.26 13.59 3.97
C GLU A 43 3.83 13.19 4.34
N PHE A 44 3.35 12.11 3.76
CA PHE A 44 2.02 11.54 4.04
C PHE A 44 2.15 10.04 4.34
N PRO A 45 1.24 9.48 5.14
CA PRO A 45 1.21 8.03 5.33
C PRO A 45 0.79 7.36 4.01
N THR A 46 1.42 6.25 3.60
CA THR A 46 1.20 5.60 2.28
C THR A 46 -0.28 5.41 1.93
N ASP A 47 -1.14 5.13 2.91
CA ASP A 47 -2.59 4.98 2.75
C ASP A 47 -3.33 6.26 2.32
N GLU A 48 -2.71 7.43 2.46
CA GLU A 48 -3.22 8.73 2.01
C GLU A 48 -2.59 9.21 0.69
N LEU A 49 -1.60 8.50 0.13
CA LEU A 49 -1.07 8.79 -1.20
C LEU A 49 -1.68 7.88 -2.27
N LEU A 50 -1.95 8.46 -3.43
CA LEU A 50 -2.26 7.70 -4.63
C LEU A 50 -0.97 7.43 -5.41
N GLU A 51 -0.60 6.16 -5.53
CA GLU A 51 0.46 5.71 -6.43
C GLU A 51 -0.08 5.58 -7.86
N LYS A 52 0.57 6.26 -8.81
CA LYS A 52 0.23 6.13 -10.23
C LYS A 52 1.48 6.06 -11.08
N GLU A 53 1.51 5.10 -12.00
CA GLU A 53 2.52 5.04 -13.05
C GLU A 53 2.25 6.13 -14.10
N VAL A 54 3.24 6.99 -14.35
CA VAL A 54 3.12 8.08 -15.33
C VAL A 54 4.17 7.93 -16.42
N GLY A 55 3.70 7.75 -17.65
CA GLY A 55 4.51 7.63 -18.87
C GLY A 55 4.94 6.19 -19.21
N GLU A 56 5.53 6.01 -20.40
CA GLU A 56 5.99 4.70 -20.90
C GLU A 56 7.16 4.09 -20.09
N TYR A 57 7.83 4.88 -19.26
CA TYR A 57 9.04 4.47 -18.52
C TYR A 57 8.76 3.97 -17.09
N SER A 58 7.53 3.52 -16.82
CA SER A 58 7.12 2.87 -15.56
C SER A 58 7.60 3.57 -14.28
N ARG A 59 7.59 4.91 -14.27
CA ARG A 59 7.90 5.67 -13.05
C ARG A 59 6.63 5.78 -12.22
N VAL A 60 6.65 5.17 -11.04
CA VAL A 60 5.61 5.30 -10.03
C VAL A 60 5.80 6.65 -9.33
N TYR A 61 4.75 7.46 -9.31
CA TYR A 61 4.72 8.72 -8.58
C TYR A 61 3.62 8.66 -7.52
N CYS A 62 3.92 9.18 -6.34
CA CYS A 62 2.99 9.21 -5.22
C CYS A 62 2.40 10.62 -5.08
N PHE A 63 1.08 10.72 -5.05
CA PHE A 63 0.36 12.01 -5.05
C PHE A 63 -0.59 12.14 -3.87
N CYS A 64 -0.57 13.31 -3.22
CA CYS A 64 -1.50 13.66 -2.17
C CYS A 64 -2.89 13.97 -2.75
N GLY A 65 -3.98 13.66 -2.01
CA GLY A 65 -5.35 13.92 -2.48
C GLY A 65 -5.61 15.37 -2.90
N ASN A 66 -5.12 16.35 -2.13
CA ASN A 66 -5.25 17.77 -2.44
C ASN A 66 -4.50 18.16 -3.73
N CYS A 67 -3.37 17.51 -3.99
CA CYS A 67 -2.53 17.75 -5.16
C CYS A 67 -3.23 17.24 -6.42
N ILE A 68 -3.88 16.08 -6.33
CA ILE A 68 -4.65 15.46 -7.43
C ILE A 68 -5.87 16.31 -7.74
N ASP A 69 -6.60 16.74 -6.71
CA ASP A 69 -7.81 17.55 -6.87
C ASP A 69 -7.51 18.88 -7.58
N LYS A 70 -6.42 19.54 -7.17
CA LYS A 70 -5.93 20.75 -7.84
C LYS A 70 -5.56 20.49 -9.31
N LEU A 71 -4.85 19.39 -9.58
CA LEU A 71 -4.46 19.02 -10.94
C LEU A 71 -5.67 18.72 -11.83
N TYR A 72 -6.67 18.03 -11.28
CA TYR A 72 -7.94 17.75 -11.95
C TYR A 72 -8.69 19.04 -12.29
N HIS A 73 -8.83 19.95 -11.32
CA HIS A 73 -9.47 21.25 -11.55
C HIS A 73 -8.74 22.10 -12.58
N GLU A 74 -7.41 22.14 -12.55
CA GLU A 74 -6.60 22.86 -13.54
C GLU A 74 -6.77 22.27 -14.95
N TYR A 75 -6.78 20.94 -15.07
CA TYR A 75 -7.02 20.26 -16.35
C TYR A 75 -8.43 20.54 -16.87
N HIS A 76 -9.44 20.38 -16.01
CA HIS A 76 -10.84 20.56 -16.39
C HIS A 76 -11.14 22.00 -16.82
N ALA A 77 -10.63 22.99 -16.06
CA ALA A 77 -10.76 24.40 -16.42
C ALA A 77 -10.11 24.72 -17.78
N LYS A 78 -9.03 24.02 -18.12
CA LYS A 78 -8.37 24.17 -19.43
C LYS A 78 -9.16 23.49 -20.54
N THR A 79 -9.73 22.31 -20.31
CA THR A 79 -10.52 21.56 -21.30
C THR A 79 -11.93 22.13 -21.50
N GLU A 80 -12.52 22.80 -20.51
CA GLU A 80 -13.78 23.53 -20.67
C GLU A 80 -13.59 24.83 -21.48
N GLY A 81 -12.36 25.37 -21.52
CA GLY A 81 -11.97 26.43 -22.44
C GLY A 81 -11.66 25.93 -23.86
N GLU A 82 -11.19 24.69 -24.01
CA GLU A 82 -10.80 24.06 -25.27
C GLU A 82 -11.26 22.59 -25.28
N GLY A 83 -12.46 22.33 -25.79
CA GLY A 83 -13.07 21.00 -25.76
C GLY A 83 -12.27 19.95 -26.55
N VAL A 84 -11.55 19.06 -25.85
CA VAL A 84 -11.07 17.78 -26.39
C VAL A 84 -11.11 16.67 -25.33
N LEU A 85 -11.84 15.63 -25.71
CA LEU A 85 -12.07 14.29 -25.15
C LEU A 85 -10.83 13.61 -24.51
N GLY A 86 -11.03 12.84 -23.42
CA GLY A 86 -9.95 12.04 -22.85
C GLY A 86 -10.31 10.91 -21.88
N ASP A 87 -11.51 10.32 -21.90
CA ASP A 87 -11.78 9.12 -21.08
C ASP A 87 -11.53 7.84 -21.88
N ARG A 88 -10.35 7.24 -21.67
CA ARG A 88 -10.10 5.83 -21.97
C ARG A 88 -9.70 5.11 -20.68
N GLU A 89 -10.63 5.02 -19.75
CA GLU A 89 -10.62 4.01 -18.68
C GLU A 89 -11.65 2.93 -19.03
N LYS A 90 -11.17 1.84 -19.64
CA LYS A 90 -11.81 0.53 -19.57
C LYS A 90 -10.69 -0.51 -19.54
N GLU A 91 -10.34 -0.94 -18.33
CA GLU A 91 -9.90 -2.31 -18.05
C GLU A 91 -9.90 -2.53 -16.53
N ALA A 92 -11.12 -2.65 -15.98
CA ALA A 92 -11.36 -3.23 -14.67
C ALA A 92 -12.75 -3.90 -14.65
N GLU A 93 -12.83 -5.09 -15.24
CA GLU A 93 -13.86 -6.10 -14.93
C GLU A 93 -13.20 -7.46 -15.22
N SER A 94 -12.64 -8.16 -14.22
CA SER A 94 -13.33 -9.05 -13.27
C SER A 94 -13.98 -10.26 -13.93
N GLY A 95 -13.44 -11.46 -13.67
CA GLY A 95 -14.01 -12.76 -14.07
C GLY A 95 -13.81 -13.04 -15.56
N GLU A 96 -13.49 -14.24 -16.03
CA GLU A 96 -13.95 -15.56 -15.62
C GLU A 96 -12.87 -16.60 -15.99
N HIS A 97 -12.58 -17.50 -15.05
CA HIS A 97 -12.10 -18.84 -15.40
C HIS A 97 -13.25 -19.57 -16.12
N PRO A 98 -12.97 -20.28 -17.21
CA PRO A 98 -13.49 -21.64 -17.29
C PRO A 98 -12.38 -22.64 -17.64
N LEU A 99 -12.23 -23.61 -16.76
CA LEU A 99 -11.66 -24.91 -17.08
C LEU A 99 -12.61 -25.62 -18.03
N THR A 100 -12.15 -25.89 -19.25
CA THR A 100 -12.51 -27.09 -20.03
C THR A 100 -11.32 -27.49 -20.87
#